data_AF-A0A3N2RFC1-F1
#
_entry.id   AF-A0A3N2RFC1-F1
#
_cell.length_a   1.000
_cell.length_b   1.000
_cell.length_c   1.000
_cell.angle_alpha   90.00
_cell.angle_beta   90.00
_cell.angle_gamma   90.00
#
_symmetry.space_group_name_H-M   'P 1'
#
loop_
_entity.id
_entity.type
_entity.pdbx_description
1 polymer ?
#
loop_
_entity_poly.entity_id
_entity_poly.type
_entity_poly.pdbx_seq_one_letter_code
_entity_poly.pdbx_strand_id
1 'polypeptide(L)'
;RTPSALTEEALKRIGELYAIEAEIRGMPAKRRLAERQQKAKPRLKSLESWLREKVKTLSRHSELAKAFTYVLNQWPALAYYTDDG
;
A
#
# COMPACT_ATOMS: atom_id res chain seq x y z
N ARG A 1 7.49 22.44 -1.71
CA ARG A 1 7.78 21.36 -2.68
C ARG A 1 6.46 20.98 -3.33
N THR A 2 6.29 21.19 -4.63
CA THR A 2 5.16 20.65 -5.37
C THR A 2 5.28 19.12 -5.34
N PRO A 3 4.25 18.37 -4.94
CA PRO A 3 4.30 16.92 -5.03
C PRO A 3 4.55 16.54 -6.50
N SER A 4 5.50 15.63 -6.73
CA SER A 4 5.71 15.10 -8.08
C SER A 4 4.50 14.26 -8.48
N ALA A 5 4.23 14.08 -9.78
CA ALA A 5 3.18 13.17 -10.26
C ALA A 5 3.31 11.76 -9.65
N LEU A 6 4.54 11.33 -9.32
CA LEU A 6 4.81 10.07 -8.64
C LEU A 6 4.38 10.06 -7.18
N THR A 7 4.51 11.20 -6.49
CA THR A 7 4.04 11.40 -5.11
C THR A 7 2.51 11.39 -5.07
N GLU A 8 1.85 12.05 -6.02
CA GLU A 8 0.38 12.06 -6.11
C GLU A 8 -0.19 10.67 -6.38
N GLU A 9 0.40 9.91 -7.32
CA GLU A 9 -0.02 8.54 -7.60
C GLU A 9 0.20 7.61 -6.39
N ALA A 10 1.30 7.78 -5.64
CA ALA A 10 1.54 7.03 -4.41
C ALA A 10 0.47 7.34 -3.36
N LEU A 11 0.16 8.63 -3.14
CA LEU A 11 -0.87 9.07 -2.20
C LEU A 11 -2.26 8.55 -2.60
N LYS A 12 -2.58 8.56 -3.89
CA LYS A 12 -3.84 8.04 -4.42
C LYS A 12 -4.00 6.55 -4.11
N ARG A 13 -3.00 5.73 -4.43
CA ARG A 13 -3.04 4.28 -4.18
C ARG A 13 -3.14 3.94 -2.69
N ILE A 14 -2.43 4.69 -1.85
CA ILE A 14 -2.53 4.54 -0.39
C ILE A 14 -3.93 4.95 0.09
N GLY A 15 -4.49 6.04 -0.46
CA GLY A 15 -5.85 6.49 -0.18
C GLY A 15 -6.92 5.45 -0.51
N GLU A 16 -6.77 4.72 -1.62
CA GLU A 16 -7.68 3.61 -1.98
C GLU A 16 -7.69 2.49 -0.93
N LEU A 17 -6.53 2.19 -0.31
CA LEU A 17 -6.46 1.20 0.76
C LEU A 17 -7.16 1.70 2.03
N TYR A 18 -6.96 2.97 2.39
CA TYR A 18 -7.67 3.58 3.53
C TYR A 18 -9.17 3.68 3.32
N ALA A 19 -9.63 3.90 2.08
CA ALA A 19 -11.06 3.89 1.74
C ALA A 19 -11.68 2.52 2.03
N ILE A 20 -11.01 1.43 1.66
CA ILE A 20 -11.46 0.07 1.97
C ILE A 20 -11.51 -0.16 3.49
N GLU A 21 -10.48 0.27 4.23
CA GLU A 21 -10.49 0.15 5.69
C GLU A 21 -11.61 0.97 6.34
N ALA A 22 -11.96 2.12 5.77
CA ALA A 22 -13.09 2.93 6.22
C ALA A 22 -14.44 2.24 5.92
N GLU A 23 -14.59 1.62 4.75
CA GLU A 23 -15.80 0.87 4.37
C GLU A 23 -16.08 -0.31 5.29
N ILE A 24 -15.05 -1.06 5.66
CA ILE A 24 -15.20 -2.26 6.51
C ILE A 24 -15.20 -1.93 8.01
N ARG A 25 -14.96 -0.66 8.38
CA ARG A 25 -14.95 -0.21 9.77
C ARG A 25 -16.34 -0.38 10.38
N GLY A 26 -16.39 -1.06 11.53
CA GLY A 26 -17.65 -1.35 12.23
C GLY A 26 -18.33 -2.67 11.80
N MET A 27 -17.81 -3.35 10.77
CA MET A 27 -18.26 -4.70 10.44
C MET A 27 -17.70 -5.76 11.41
N PRO A 28 -18.36 -6.93 11.56
CA PRO A 28 -17.83 -8.04 12.33
C PRO A 28 -16.46 -8.49 11.82
N ALA A 29 -15.58 -8.94 12.73
CA ALA A 29 -14.19 -9.32 12.41
C ALA A 29 -14.08 -10.27 11.20
N LYS A 30 -14.92 -11.30 11.15
CA LYS A 30 -14.98 -12.26 10.03
C LYS A 30 -15.30 -11.62 8.68
N ARG A 31 -16.19 -10.62 8.66
CA ARG A 31 -16.52 -9.86 7.44
C ARG A 31 -15.39 -8.92 7.05
N ARG A 32 -14.76 -8.24 8.03
CA ARG A 32 -13.57 -7.42 7.77
C ARG A 32 -12.44 -8.22 7.16
N LEU A 33 -12.15 -9.42 7.68
CA LEU A 33 -11.11 -10.30 7.12
C LEU A 33 -11.44 -10.72 5.68
N ALA A 34 -12.68 -11.16 5.42
CA ALA A 34 -13.09 -11.55 4.07
C ALA A 34 -12.98 -10.38 3.07
N GLU A 35 -13.42 -9.18 3.46
CA GLU A 35 -13.35 -7.98 2.63
C GLU A 35 -11.89 -7.52 2.42
N ARG A 36 -11.02 -7.60 3.44
CA ARG A 36 -9.58 -7.32 3.29
C ARG A 36 -8.94 -8.30 2.31
N GLN A 37 -9.22 -9.59 2.43
CA GLN A 37 -8.67 -10.59 1.52
C GLN A 37 -9.16 -10.40 0.08
N GLN A 38 -10.42 -10.01 -0.13
CA GLN A 38 -10.99 -9.83 -1.47
C GLN A 38 -10.60 -8.49 -2.11
N LYS A 39 -10.61 -7.39 -1.35
CA LYS A 39 -10.44 -6.03 -1.87
C LYS A 39 -9.06 -5.44 -1.58
N ALA A 40 -8.55 -5.58 -0.36
CA ALA A 40 -7.31 -4.96 0.07
C ALA A 40 -6.07 -5.74 -0.42
N LYS A 41 -6.08 -7.08 -0.32
CA LYS A 41 -4.97 -7.95 -0.73
C LYS A 41 -4.53 -7.78 -2.20
N PRO A 42 -5.40 -7.81 -3.22
CA PRO A 42 -4.97 -7.59 -4.60
C PRO A 42 -4.44 -6.17 -4.84
N ARG A 43 -5.01 -5.16 -4.17
CA ARG A 43 -4.55 -3.76 -4.28
C ARG A 43 -3.20 -3.54 -3.61
N LEU A 44 -2.98 -4.15 -2.44
CA LEU A 44 -1.68 -4.19 -1.80
C LEU A 44 -0.65 -4.83 -2.73
N LYS A 45 -0.91 -6.02 -3.27
CA LYS A 45 0.03 -6.68 -4.20
C LYS A 45 0.34 -5.82 -5.43
N SER A 46 -0.66 -5.11 -5.97
CA SER A 46 -0.47 -4.15 -7.06
C SER A 46 0.41 -2.96 -6.64
N LEU A 47 0.18 -2.39 -5.45
CA LEU A 47 0.99 -1.33 -4.88
C LEU A 47 2.44 -1.77 -4.64
N GLU A 48 2.65 -2.98 -4.12
CA GLU A 48 3.99 -3.56 -3.94
C GLU A 48 4.76 -3.61 -5.25
N SER A 49 4.13 -4.20 -6.27
CA SER A 49 4.73 -4.39 -7.59
C SER A 49 5.08 -3.03 -8.20
N TRP A 50 4.17 -2.07 -8.09
CA TRP A 50 4.39 -0.71 -8.55
C TRP A 50 5.54 -0.02 -7.80
N LEU A 51 5.59 -0.10 -6.47
CA LEU A 51 6.67 0.48 -5.67
C LEU A 51 8.03 -0.12 -6.04
N ARG A 52 8.10 -1.45 -6.22
CA ARG A 52 9.34 -2.15 -6.64
C ARG A 52 9.82 -1.66 -8.00
N GLU A 53 8.94 -1.51 -8.97
CA GLU A 53 9.28 -0.97 -10.29
C GLU A 53 9.73 0.49 -10.20
N LYS A 54 9.06 1.32 -9.40
CA LYS A 54 9.44 2.72 -9.24
C LYS A 54 10.78 2.90 -8.54
N VAL A 55 11.09 2.13 -7.51
CA VAL A 55 12.41 2.16 -6.84
C VAL A 55 13.54 1.87 -7.82
N LYS A 56 13.36 0.93 -8.77
CA LYS A 56 14.37 0.64 -9.81
C LYS A 56 14.61 1.82 -10.76
N THR A 57 13.59 2.62 -11.03
CA THR A 57 13.68 3.78 -11.93
C THR A 57 14.19 5.05 -11.25
N LEU A 58 14.09 5.12 -9.92
CA LEU A 58 14.50 6.29 -9.15
C LEU A 58 15.99 6.22 -8.80
N SER A 59 16.64 7.39 -8.77
CA SER A 59 18.00 7.48 -8.22
C SER A 59 18.03 7.04 -6.76
N ARG A 60 19.04 6.27 -6.39
CA ARG A 60 19.35 5.83 -5.02
C ARG A 60 19.51 6.97 -4.00
N HIS A 61 19.79 8.18 -4.46
CA HIS A 61 19.85 9.38 -3.59
C HIS A 61 18.51 10.10 -3.44
N SER A 62 17.46 9.65 -4.13
CA SER A 62 16.13 10.23 -4.01
C SER A 62 15.50 9.89 -2.67
N GLU A 63 15.04 10.91 -1.95
CA GLU A 63 14.25 10.74 -0.72
C GLU A 63 13.00 9.87 -0.96
N LEU A 64 12.43 9.92 -2.16
CA LEU A 64 11.28 9.10 -2.53
C LEU A 64 11.67 7.62 -2.70
N ALA A 65 12.87 7.34 -3.24
CA ALA A 65 13.38 5.97 -3.34
C ALA A 65 13.66 5.37 -1.96
N LYS A 66 14.17 6.19 -1.02
CA LYS A 66 14.37 5.79 0.38
C LYS A 66 13.04 5.48 1.06
N ALA A 67 12.03 6.35 0.89
CA ALA A 67 10.69 6.14 1.44
C ALA A 67 10.03 4.85 0.89
N PHE A 68 10.09 4.63 -0.43
CA PHE A 68 9.54 3.43 -1.04
C PHE A 68 10.27 2.15 -0.60
N THR A 69 11.60 2.20 -0.51
CA THR A 69 12.40 1.08 0.02
C THR A 69 12.03 0.76 1.47
N TYR A 70 11.83 1.79 2.30
CA TYR A 70 11.41 1.61 3.70
C TYR A 70 10.05 0.91 3.80
N VAL A 71 9.06 1.34 3.01
CA VAL A 71 7.74 0.69 2.94
C VAL A 71 7.86 -0.76 2.47
N LEU A 72 8.68 -1.04 1.46
CA LEU A 72 8.91 -2.40 0.94
C LEU A 72 9.59 -3.32 1.97
N ASN A 73 10.45 -2.78 2.83
CA ASN A 73 11.07 -3.55 3.91
C ASN A 73 10.05 -3.95 5.00
N GLN A 74 9.01 -3.14 5.21
CA GLN A 74 7.91 -3.44 6.13
C GLN A 74 6.78 -4.23 5.49
N TRP A 75 6.89 -4.54 4.20
CA TRP A 75 5.85 -5.20 3.44
C TRP A 75 5.40 -6.55 3.99
N PRO A 76 6.29 -7.43 4.51
CA PRO A 76 5.86 -8.70 5.10
C PRO A 76 4.87 -8.51 6.25
N ALA A 77 5.05 -7.49 7.09
CA ALA A 77 4.14 -7.17 8.19
C ALA A 77 2.80 -6.62 7.68
N LEU A 78 2.82 -5.78 6.63
CA LEU A 78 1.61 -5.26 5.99
C LEU A 78 0.81 -6.35 5.26
N ALA A 79 1.48 -7.31 4.63
CA ALA A 79 0.85 -8.46 4.00
C ALA A 79 0.22 -9.38 5.06
N TYR A 80 0.91 -9.62 6.17
CA TYR A 80 0.42 -10.42 7.28
C TYR A 80 -0.90 -9.87 7.86
N TYR A 81 -1.01 -8.54 7.99
CA TYR A 81 -2.24 -7.87 8.41
C TYR A 81 -3.47 -8.21 7.54
N THR A 82 -3.28 -8.47 6.24
CA THR A 82 -4.38 -8.87 5.36
C THR A 82 -4.72 -10.35 5.40
N ASP A 83 -3.84 -11.18 5.96
CA ASP A 83 -3.99 -12.63 5.98
C ASP A 83 -4.51 -13.16 7.31
N ASP A 84 -4.11 -12.57 8.45
CA ASP A 84 -4.39 -13.12 9.79
C ASP A 84 -5.25 -12.21 10.69
N GLY A 85 -5.92 -11.22 10.09
CA GLY A 85 -6.53 -10.06 10.75
C GLY A 85 -7.36 -10.28 12.01
#